data_AF-A0A4T0VYC0-F1
#
_entry.id   AF-A0A4T0VYC0-F1
#
_cell.length_a   1.000
_cell.length_b   1.000
_cell.length_c   1.000
_cell.angle_alpha   90.00
_cell.angle_beta   90.00
_cell.angle_gamma   90.00
#
_symmetry.space_group_name_H-M   'P 1'
#
loop_
_entity.id
_entity.type
_entity.pdbx_description
1 polymer ?
#
loop_
_entity_poly.entity_id
_entity_poly.type
_entity_poly.pdbx_seq_one_letter_code
_entity_poly.pdbx_strand_id
1 'polypeptide(L)'
;MADHAQQPAAEDFETDDGASSIGDSSATDSLASLRSSILDYRRENGRTYHSMSDGKYVLPNDEVFGVDLSPIQPEFVPPNCSFEVDDVEKEWTWKEPFDFIFIRCMIGSFASWPDMIAKAYEVLGWTSEETRVFCAHVRNEQRKIGVHAYYDVYGVWGRKPEKTDEDEETAATATAPPPAPAPAPAPASAPATAPSPAPAPAGNES
;
A
#
# COMPACT_ATOMS: atom_id res chain seq x y z
N MET A 1 77.48 37.37 5.87
CA MET A 1 77.78 37.27 4.43
C MET A 1 76.52 36.66 3.82
N ALA A 2 75.61 37.43 3.20
CA ALA A 2 75.67 37.93 1.81
C ALA A 2 76.02 36.77 0.86
N ASP A 3 75.27 36.39 -0.18
CA ASP A 3 74.46 37.20 -1.10
C ASP A 3 73.59 36.26 -1.98
N HIS A 4 72.56 36.83 -2.60
CA HIS A 4 71.74 36.38 -3.74
C HIS A 4 72.61 35.87 -4.94
N ALA A 5 72.18 35.11 -5.96
CA ALA A 5 70.93 34.50 -6.42
C ALA A 5 71.26 33.61 -7.67
N GLN A 6 70.23 32.90 -8.16
CA GLN A 6 69.95 32.53 -9.56
C GLN A 6 69.98 31.02 -9.92
N GLN A 7 68.78 30.42 -9.94
CA GLN A 7 68.39 29.23 -10.72
C GLN A 7 68.08 29.64 -12.18
N PRO A 8 67.93 28.71 -13.16
CA PRO A 8 66.69 27.93 -13.37
C PRO A 8 67.00 26.51 -13.94
N ALA A 9 66.11 25.57 -14.25
CA ALA A 9 64.65 25.50 -14.36
C ALA A 9 64.23 24.05 -14.05
N ALA A 10 63.19 23.84 -13.24
CA ALA A 10 62.37 22.64 -13.30
C ALA A 10 61.05 23.07 -13.94
N GLU A 11 60.63 22.38 -14.98
CA GLU A 11 59.32 22.56 -15.59
C GLU A 11 58.27 21.98 -14.64
N ASP A 12 57.67 22.84 -13.81
CA ASP A 12 56.45 22.52 -13.07
C ASP A 12 55.24 22.85 -13.95
N PHE A 13 54.38 21.86 -14.11
CA PHE A 13 53.14 21.90 -14.86
C PHE A 13 52.16 22.87 -14.15
N GLU A 14 51.70 23.92 -14.84
CA GLU A 14 50.68 24.83 -14.33
C GLU A 14 49.30 24.14 -14.23
N THR A 15 48.82 24.06 -12.99
CA THR A 15 47.51 24.48 -12.45
C THR A 15 46.26 24.37 -13.34
N ASP A 16 45.24 23.64 -12.83
CA ASP A 16 43.85 24.07 -12.96
C ASP A 16 43.17 24.05 -11.59
N ASP A 17 42.77 25.24 -11.18
CA ASP A 17 42.25 25.61 -9.88
C ASP A 17 40.80 25.13 -9.73
N GLY A 18 40.62 24.01 -9.02
CA GLY A 18 39.29 23.52 -8.62
C GLY A 18 39.10 23.33 -7.12
N ALA A 19 40.10 23.64 -6.29
CA ALA A 19 40.02 23.52 -4.85
C ALA A 19 39.23 24.71 -4.27
N SER A 20 37.90 24.67 -4.42
CA SER A 20 37.03 25.46 -3.54
C SER A 20 37.23 24.96 -2.12
N SER A 21 38.12 25.61 -1.38
CA SER A 21 38.11 25.53 0.08
C SER A 21 36.73 26.03 0.50
N ILE A 22 35.84 25.10 0.85
CA ILE A 22 34.61 25.47 1.53
C ILE A 22 35.07 26.14 2.82
N GLY A 23 34.97 27.46 2.83
CA GLY A 23 35.36 28.26 3.96
C GLY A 23 34.59 27.74 5.16
N ASP A 24 35.31 27.55 6.26
CA ASP A 24 34.81 27.44 7.62
C ASP A 24 33.91 28.64 7.92
N SER A 25 32.69 28.57 7.39
CA SER A 25 31.57 29.43 7.71
C SER A 25 30.73 28.56 8.61
N SER A 26 31.18 28.41 9.85
CA SER A 26 30.35 28.05 11.00
C SER A 26 29.24 27.07 10.61
N ALA A 27 29.52 25.78 10.71
CA ALA A 27 28.47 24.74 10.74
C ALA A 27 27.53 24.87 11.96
N THR A 28 27.52 26.04 12.60
CA THR A 28 26.61 26.53 13.61
C THR A 28 25.60 27.58 13.09
N ASP A 29 25.69 28.04 11.84
CA ASP A 29 24.87 29.16 11.31
C ASP A 29 23.54 28.76 10.64
N SER A 30 22.82 27.80 11.23
CA SER A 30 21.35 27.78 11.16
C SER A 30 20.75 26.97 12.32
N LEU A 31 21.06 27.33 13.56
CA LEU A 31 20.13 27.20 14.68
C LEU A 31 19.17 28.41 14.72
N ALA A 32 18.81 28.95 13.55
CA ALA A 32 17.79 29.99 13.48
C ALA A 32 16.50 29.37 14.02
N SER A 33 16.14 29.76 15.24
CA SER A 33 14.91 29.30 15.89
C SER A 33 13.78 29.48 14.90
N LEU A 34 13.12 28.39 14.52
CA LEU A 34 11.88 28.46 13.76
C LEU A 34 11.01 29.53 14.43
N ARG A 35 10.61 30.57 13.68
CA ARG A 35 9.70 31.58 14.23
C ARG A 35 8.44 30.84 14.68
N SER A 36 7.94 31.14 15.88
CA SER A 36 6.69 30.54 16.41
C SER A 36 5.53 30.66 15.42
N SER A 37 5.55 31.69 14.58
CA SER A 37 4.59 31.93 13.50
C SER A 37 4.48 30.81 12.46
N ILE A 38 5.47 29.91 12.34
CA ILE A 38 5.36 28.76 11.44
C ILE A 38 4.40 27.68 11.98
N LEU A 39 4.15 27.68 13.29
CA LEU A 39 3.17 26.81 13.96
C LEU A 39 1.78 27.46 14.06
N ASP A 40 1.63 28.70 13.58
CA ASP A 40 0.34 29.38 13.57
C ASP A 40 -0.54 28.78 12.46
N TYR A 41 -1.30 27.74 12.81
CA TYR A 41 -2.31 27.14 11.94
C TYR A 41 -3.49 28.10 11.74
N ARG A 42 -4.02 28.14 10.52
CA ARG A 42 -5.34 28.74 10.26
C ARG A 42 -6.39 27.81 10.87
N ARG A 43 -7.34 28.38 11.62
CA ARG A 43 -8.42 27.62 12.28
C ARG A 43 -9.76 28.09 11.75
N GLU A 44 -10.54 27.18 11.17
CA GLU A 44 -11.88 27.48 10.65
C GLU A 44 -12.81 26.30 10.96
N ASN A 45 -14.02 26.60 11.43
CA ASN A 45 -15.03 25.59 11.76
C ASN A 45 -14.52 24.48 12.71
N GLY A 46 -13.59 24.82 13.61
CA GLY A 46 -12.96 23.87 14.54
C GLY A 46 -11.82 23.03 13.95
N ARG A 47 -11.52 23.16 12.65
CA ARG A 47 -10.46 22.42 11.96
C ARG A 47 -9.23 23.27 11.74
N THR A 48 -8.07 22.63 11.67
CA THR A 48 -6.80 23.32 11.40
C THR A 48 -6.43 23.18 9.93
N TYR A 49 -5.83 24.22 9.35
CA TYR A 49 -5.39 24.25 7.96
C TYR A 49 -3.93 24.73 7.91
N HIS A 50 -3.21 24.31 6.87
CA HIS A 50 -1.87 24.82 6.58
C HIS A 50 -1.92 26.34 6.36
N SER A 51 -1.12 27.10 7.12
CA SER A 51 -0.99 28.55 6.97
C SER A 51 0.01 28.97 5.89
N MET A 52 1.01 28.12 5.61
CA MET A 52 1.91 28.31 4.49
C MET A 52 1.18 27.98 3.18
N SER A 53 1.12 28.96 2.27
CA SER A 53 0.32 28.88 1.03
C SER A 53 -1.19 28.75 1.29
N ASP A 54 -1.70 29.55 2.21
CA ASP A 54 -3.12 29.62 2.55
C ASP A 54 -4.00 29.74 1.29
N GLY A 55 -5.05 28.92 1.23
CA GLY A 55 -5.97 28.81 0.08
C GLY A 55 -5.54 27.83 -1.03
N LYS A 56 -4.29 27.33 -1.04
CA LYS A 56 -3.86 26.31 -2.02
C LYS A 56 -4.24 24.89 -1.58
N TYR A 57 -4.16 24.61 -0.28
CA TYR A 57 -4.59 23.35 0.32
C TYR A 57 -5.94 23.57 1.00
N VAL A 58 -7.00 23.14 0.33
CA VAL A 58 -8.39 23.32 0.79
C VAL A 58 -8.83 22.27 1.82
N LEU A 59 -7.98 21.29 2.09
CA LEU A 59 -8.25 20.24 3.06
C LEU A 59 -7.61 20.59 4.41
N PRO A 60 -8.30 20.29 5.52
CA PRO A 60 -7.76 20.49 6.85
C PRO A 60 -6.60 19.53 7.13
N ASN A 61 -5.77 19.85 8.13
CA ASN A 61 -4.66 19.04 8.63
C ASN A 61 -5.16 17.90 9.54
N ASP A 62 -6.35 17.37 9.26
CA ASP A 62 -6.97 16.35 10.08
C ASP A 62 -6.21 15.02 9.95
N GLU A 63 -6.34 14.17 10.96
CA GLU A 63 -5.84 12.80 10.91
C GLU A 63 -6.71 11.98 9.94
N VAL A 64 -6.05 11.30 9.00
CA VAL A 64 -6.71 10.54 7.94
C VAL A 64 -6.38 9.07 8.10
N PHE A 65 -7.41 8.28 8.37
CA PHE A 65 -7.30 6.83 8.45
C PHE A 65 -7.84 6.19 7.18
N GLY A 66 -6.99 5.47 6.45
CA GLY A 66 -7.36 4.70 5.27
C GLY A 66 -7.44 3.20 5.58
N VAL A 67 -8.43 2.51 5.01
CA VAL A 67 -8.58 1.05 5.14
C VAL A 67 -8.73 0.43 3.76
N ASP A 68 -8.00 -0.64 3.51
CA ASP A 68 -8.12 -1.43 2.27
C ASP A 68 -7.87 -2.92 2.55
N LEU A 69 -8.47 -3.81 1.76
CA LEU A 69 -8.22 -5.26 1.84
C LEU A 69 -6.81 -5.65 1.39
N SER A 70 -6.15 -4.77 0.65
CA SER A 70 -4.86 -4.99 0.04
C SER A 70 -3.82 -4.00 0.55
N PRO A 71 -2.54 -4.41 0.66
CA PRO A 71 -1.46 -3.51 1.05
C PRO A 71 -1.07 -2.61 -0.13
N ILE A 72 -1.92 -1.64 -0.50
CA ILE A 72 -1.73 -0.73 -1.65
C ILE A 72 -1.20 0.66 -1.25
N GLN A 73 -0.39 0.73 -0.19
CA GLN A 73 0.09 2.00 0.32
C GLN A 73 1.09 2.65 -0.65
N PRO A 74 0.95 3.96 -0.95
CA PRO A 74 1.96 4.68 -1.72
C PRO A 74 3.28 4.77 -0.94
N GLU A 75 4.40 4.86 -1.64
CA GLU A 75 5.74 4.93 -1.03
C GLU A 75 5.91 6.15 -0.11
N PHE A 76 5.17 7.22 -0.38
CA PHE A 76 5.11 8.41 0.46
C PHE A 76 3.71 8.58 1.04
N VAL A 77 3.62 8.49 2.36
CA VAL A 77 2.41 8.76 3.14
C VAL A 77 2.66 10.00 4.00
N PRO A 78 1.81 11.04 3.92
CA PRO A 78 1.91 12.19 4.82
C PRO A 78 1.83 11.77 6.29
N PRO A 79 2.48 12.49 7.23
CA PRO A 79 2.55 12.08 8.64
C PRO A 79 1.18 12.10 9.35
N ASN A 80 0.19 12.81 8.80
CA ASN A 80 -1.19 12.82 9.30
C ASN A 80 -2.07 11.75 8.65
N CYS A 81 -1.49 10.81 7.90
CA CYS A 81 -2.22 9.74 7.24
C CYS A 81 -1.64 8.38 7.64
N SER A 82 -2.52 7.44 7.95
CA SER A 82 -2.14 6.05 8.24
C SER A 82 -3.09 5.10 7.54
N PHE A 83 -2.58 3.93 7.18
CA PHE A 83 -3.34 2.92 6.47
C PHE A 83 -3.32 1.59 7.22
N GLU A 84 -4.48 0.95 7.30
CA GLU A 84 -4.64 -0.38 7.86
C GLU A 84 -5.16 -1.34 6.78
N VAL A 85 -4.60 -2.56 6.77
CA VAL A 85 -5.09 -3.62 5.88
C VAL A 85 -6.17 -4.38 6.62
N ASP A 86 -7.43 -4.06 6.34
CA ASP A 86 -8.58 -4.70 6.99
C ASP A 86 -9.82 -4.71 6.10
N ASP A 87 -10.79 -5.54 6.50
CA ASP A 87 -12.09 -5.69 5.88
C ASP A 87 -13.13 -4.84 6.60
N VAL A 88 -13.51 -3.72 5.98
CA VAL A 88 -14.50 -2.78 6.52
C VAL A 88 -15.91 -3.37 6.70
N GLU A 89 -16.24 -4.52 6.11
CA GLU A 89 -17.53 -5.18 6.35
C GLU A 89 -17.59 -5.82 7.75
N LYS A 90 -16.44 -6.17 8.36
CA LYS A 90 -16.35 -6.73 9.71
C LYS A 90 -16.54 -5.70 10.82
N GLU A 91 -16.80 -6.16 12.04
CA GLU A 91 -16.99 -5.29 13.21
C GLU A 91 -15.89 -4.22 13.35
N TRP A 92 -16.30 -2.97 13.51
CA TRP A 92 -15.39 -1.83 13.63
C TRP A 92 -14.92 -1.69 15.08
N THR A 93 -13.61 -1.77 15.31
CA THR A 93 -13.02 -1.80 16.67
C THR A 93 -12.24 -0.54 17.03
N TRP A 94 -12.41 0.56 16.30
CA TRP A 94 -11.74 1.82 16.61
C TRP A 94 -12.27 2.41 17.93
N LYS A 95 -11.35 2.96 18.72
CA LYS A 95 -11.65 3.49 20.07
C LYS A 95 -12.28 4.88 20.01
N GLU A 96 -11.82 5.68 19.06
CA GLU A 96 -12.26 7.06 18.88
C GLU A 96 -13.31 7.13 17.76
N PRO A 97 -14.37 7.93 17.93
CA PRO A 97 -15.36 8.15 16.88
C PRO A 97 -14.74 8.93 15.72
N PHE A 98 -15.31 8.74 14.52
CA PHE A 98 -14.92 9.52 13.34
C PHE A 98 -15.83 10.75 13.21
N ASP A 99 -15.26 11.88 12.80
CA ASP A 99 -16.03 13.07 12.45
C ASP A 99 -16.50 13.06 10.98
N PHE A 100 -15.86 12.24 10.14
CA PHE A 100 -16.11 12.18 8.71
C PHE A 100 -15.70 10.82 8.14
N ILE A 101 -16.57 10.24 7.33
CA ILE A 101 -16.32 9.00 6.60
C ILE A 101 -16.42 9.30 5.10
N PHE A 102 -15.39 8.91 4.36
CA PHE A 102 -15.33 9.11 2.91
C PHE A 102 -15.20 7.77 2.20
N ILE A 103 -16.17 7.49 1.31
CA ILE A 103 -16.18 6.29 0.48
C ILE A 103 -16.25 6.75 -0.98
N ARG A 104 -15.29 6.33 -1.81
CA ARG A 104 -15.24 6.70 -3.22
C ARG A 104 -14.94 5.50 -4.09
N CYS A 105 -15.64 5.40 -5.21
CA CYS A 105 -15.43 4.36 -6.23
C CYS A 105 -15.58 2.91 -5.73
N MET A 106 -16.33 2.68 -4.65
CA MET A 106 -16.59 1.34 -4.09
C MET A 106 -17.85 0.68 -4.68
N ILE A 107 -18.28 1.08 -5.88
CA ILE A 107 -19.54 0.59 -6.49
C ILE A 107 -19.42 -0.93 -6.71
N GLY A 108 -20.28 -1.69 -6.02
CA GLY A 108 -20.28 -3.15 -6.08
C GLY A 108 -19.28 -3.84 -5.16
N SER A 109 -18.58 -3.10 -4.29
CA SER A 109 -17.56 -3.66 -3.39
C SER A 109 -18.11 -4.24 -2.09
N PHE A 110 -19.37 -3.97 -1.74
CA PHE A 110 -20.01 -4.43 -0.50
C PHE A 110 -21.16 -5.40 -0.79
N ALA A 111 -21.33 -6.41 0.08
CA ALA A 111 -22.43 -7.35 0.01
C ALA A 111 -23.78 -6.69 0.31
N SER A 112 -23.79 -5.73 1.25
CA SER A 112 -24.99 -4.97 1.63
C SER A 112 -24.66 -3.50 1.86
N TRP A 113 -24.98 -2.67 0.86
CA TRP A 113 -24.89 -1.21 0.98
C TRP A 113 -25.75 -0.63 2.10
N PRO A 114 -27.01 -1.06 2.33
CA PRO A 114 -27.82 -0.51 3.42
C PRO A 114 -27.19 -0.70 4.79
N ASP A 115 -26.62 -1.89 5.05
CA ASP A 115 -25.99 -2.19 6.34
C ASP A 115 -24.68 -1.43 6.49
N MET A 116 -23.90 -1.32 5.41
CA MET A 116 -22.67 -0.52 5.43
C MET A 116 -22.95 0.95 5.73
N ILE A 117 -23.98 1.53 5.10
CA ILE A 117 -24.40 2.91 5.36
C ILE A 117 -24.89 3.06 6.80
N ALA A 118 -25.74 2.16 7.29
CA ALA A 118 -26.25 2.21 8.66
C ALA A 118 -25.11 2.22 9.69
N LYS A 119 -24.15 1.30 9.53
CA LYS A 119 -22.96 1.18 10.37
C LYS A 119 -22.09 2.44 10.33
N ALA A 120 -21.87 3.02 9.15
CA ALA A 120 -21.12 4.27 9.02
C ALA A 120 -21.79 5.43 9.77
N TYR A 121 -23.10 5.60 9.62
CA TYR A 121 -23.84 6.68 10.27
C TYR A 121 -23.99 6.49 11.78
N GLU A 122 -24.07 5.25 12.27
CA GLU A 122 -24.07 4.95 13.71
C GLU A 122 -22.79 5.47 14.38
N VAL A 123 -21.63 5.26 13.78
CA VAL A 123 -20.35 5.77 14.30
C VAL A 123 -20.25 7.29 14.24
N LEU A 124 -20.95 7.92 13.29
CA LEU A 124 -21.10 9.37 13.23
C LEU A 124 -22.13 9.91 14.25
N GLY A 125 -22.71 9.06 15.08
CA GLY A 125 -23.67 9.43 16.13
C GLY A 125 -25.10 9.64 15.64
N TRP A 126 -25.45 9.18 14.44
CA TRP A 126 -26.81 9.29 13.90
C TRP A 126 -27.69 8.14 14.36
N THR A 127 -28.98 8.42 14.56
CA THR A 127 -29.96 7.37 14.83
C THR A 127 -30.30 6.56 13.58
N SER A 128 -30.81 5.35 13.80
CA SER A 128 -31.33 4.49 12.72
C SER A 128 -32.48 5.18 11.96
N GLU A 129 -33.35 5.93 12.64
CA GLU A 129 -34.44 6.68 12.02
C GLU A 129 -33.91 7.80 11.12
N GLU A 130 -33.00 8.63 11.62
CA GLU A 130 -32.40 9.74 10.86
C GLU A 130 -31.71 9.24 9.60
N THR A 131 -30.93 8.15 9.73
CA THR A 131 -30.23 7.52 8.60
C THR A 131 -31.22 7.02 7.54
N ARG A 132 -32.31 6.37 7.95
CA ARG A 132 -33.35 5.88 7.02
C ARG A 132 -34.05 7.03 6.29
N VAL A 133 -34.38 8.10 7.00
CA VAL A 133 -35.01 9.29 6.43
C VAL A 133 -34.05 9.98 5.45
N PHE A 134 -32.79 10.16 5.80
CA PHE A 134 -31.77 10.73 4.91
C PHE A 134 -31.62 9.90 3.63
N CYS A 135 -31.47 8.57 3.76
CA CYS A 135 -31.37 7.66 2.61
C CYS A 135 -32.62 7.67 1.72
N ALA A 136 -33.81 7.97 2.27
CA ALA A 136 -35.02 8.16 1.47
C ALA A 136 -34.94 9.45 0.61
N HIS A 137 -34.43 10.54 1.17
CA HIS A 137 -34.20 11.79 0.43
C HIS A 137 -33.15 11.59 -0.68
N VAL A 138 -32.02 10.93 -0.38
CA VAL A 138 -30.98 10.62 -1.37
C VAL A 138 -31.56 9.80 -2.53
N ARG A 139 -32.37 8.77 -2.25
CA ARG A 139 -33.04 7.97 -3.29
C ARG A 139 -34.01 8.79 -4.14
N ASN A 140 -34.66 9.80 -3.57
CA ASN A 140 -35.53 10.70 -4.33
C ASN A 140 -34.72 11.65 -5.21
N GLU A 141 -33.61 12.20 -4.71
CA GLU A 141 -32.70 13.05 -5.51
C GLU A 141 -32.04 12.26 -6.64
N GLN A 142 -31.58 11.03 -6.37
CA GLN A 142 -31.04 10.11 -7.38
C GLN A 142 -32.06 9.71 -8.46
N ARG A 143 -33.34 10.03 -8.36
CA ARG A 143 -34.30 9.84 -9.47
C ARG A 143 -34.35 11.05 -10.40
N LYS A 144 -33.82 12.19 -9.96
CA LYS A 144 -33.77 13.41 -10.77
C LYS A 144 -32.57 13.33 -11.70
N ILE A 145 -32.84 13.28 -13.00
CA ILE A 145 -31.82 13.18 -14.05
C ILE A 145 -30.79 14.32 -13.99
N GLY A 146 -31.15 15.48 -13.45
CA GLY A 146 -30.27 16.65 -13.36
C GLY A 146 -29.08 16.54 -12.40
N VAL A 147 -29.04 15.52 -11.54
CA VAL A 147 -27.95 15.30 -10.56
C VAL A 147 -27.16 14.01 -10.80
N HIS A 148 -27.38 13.32 -11.92
CA HIS A 148 -26.64 12.11 -12.25
C HIS A 148 -25.25 12.43 -12.79
N ALA A 149 -24.23 11.78 -12.22
CA ALA A 149 -22.90 11.77 -12.80
C ALA A 149 -22.92 10.92 -14.08
N TYR A 150 -22.53 11.53 -15.20
CA TYR A 150 -22.36 10.84 -16.47
C TYR A 150 -20.94 10.28 -16.55
N TYR A 151 -20.84 8.97 -16.80
CA TYR A 151 -19.59 8.29 -17.08
C TYR A 151 -19.71 7.58 -18.41
N ASP A 152 -18.68 7.66 -19.24
CA ASP A 152 -18.61 6.86 -20.47
C ASP A 152 -18.32 5.40 -20.10
N VAL A 153 -19.31 4.53 -20.30
CA VAL A 153 -19.18 3.09 -20.06
C VAL A 153 -19.20 2.37 -21.39
N TYR A 154 -18.09 1.73 -21.75
CA TYR A 154 -17.98 0.89 -22.94
C TYR A 154 -18.41 -0.54 -22.61
N GLY A 155 -19.60 -0.93 -23.07
CA GLY A 155 -20.06 -2.32 -23.01
C GLY A 155 -19.49 -3.11 -24.19
N VAL A 156 -18.78 -4.21 -23.92
CA VAL A 156 -18.33 -5.18 -24.93
C VAL A 156 -19.09 -6.47 -24.72
N TRP A 157 -19.63 -7.05 -25.79
CA TRP A 157 -20.34 -8.32 -25.78
C TRP A 157 -19.64 -9.31 -26.71
N GLY A 158 -19.39 -10.51 -26.20
CA GLY A 158 -18.87 -11.64 -26.97
C GLY A 158 -19.94 -12.72 -27.14
N ARG A 159 -19.94 -13.40 -28.30
CA ARG A 159 -20.69 -14.65 -28.50
C ARG A 159 -19.72 -15.81 -28.40
N LYS A 160 -20.14 -16.89 -27.73
CA LYS A 160 -19.39 -18.16 -27.76
C LYS A 160 -19.25 -18.60 -29.23
N PRO A 161 -18.07 -19.06 -29.68
CA PRO A 161 -17.94 -19.63 -31.02
C PRO A 161 -18.96 -20.76 -31.19
N GLU A 162 -19.51 -20.88 -32.40
CA GLU A 162 -20.37 -22.01 -32.75
C GLU A 162 -19.55 -23.29 -32.53
N LYS A 163 -20.14 -24.26 -31.82
CA LYS A 163 -19.51 -25.58 -31.70
C LYS A 163 -19.46 -26.19 -33.10
N THR A 164 -18.27 -26.53 -33.57
CA THR A 164 -18.13 -27.36 -34.77
C THR A 164 -18.25 -28.82 -34.33
N ASP A 165 -18.71 -29.74 -35.20
CA ASP A 165 -18.84 -31.16 -34.86
C ASP A 165 -17.52 -31.78 -34.32
N GLU A 166 -16.37 -31.18 -34.69
CA GLU A 166 -15.03 -31.52 -34.19
C GLU A 166 -14.82 -31.20 -32.68
N ASP A 167 -15.54 -30.21 -32.13
CA ASP A 167 -15.49 -29.82 -30.72
C ASP A 167 -16.30 -30.77 -29.82
N GLU A 168 -17.31 -31.46 -30.37
CA GLU A 168 -18.04 -32.52 -29.66
C GLU A 168 -17.22 -33.82 -29.58
N GLU A 169 -16.46 -34.15 -30.61
CA GLU A 169 -15.58 -35.33 -30.63
C GLU A 169 -14.38 -35.18 -29.68
N THR A 170 -13.79 -33.98 -29.59
CA THR A 170 -12.71 -33.69 -28.64
C THR A 170 -13.20 -33.61 -27.19
N ALA A 171 -14.41 -33.10 -26.93
CA ALA A 171 -15.00 -33.10 -25.59
C ALA A 171 -15.40 -34.51 -25.12
N ALA A 172 -15.90 -35.37 -26.03
CA ALA A 172 -16.24 -36.76 -25.73
C ALA A 172 -14.99 -37.61 -25.38
N THR A 173 -13.85 -37.33 -26.04
CA THR A 173 -12.60 -38.07 -25.82
C THR A 173 -11.92 -37.69 -24.48
N ALA A 174 -12.20 -36.50 -23.93
CA ALA A 174 -11.61 -36.04 -22.67
C ALA A 174 -12.28 -36.60 -21.39
N THR A 175 -13.33 -37.42 -21.51
CA THR A 175 -14.06 -37.99 -20.34
C THR A 175 -13.60 -39.41 -19.97
N ALA A 176 -12.48 -39.91 -20.53
CA ALA A 176 -11.88 -41.14 -20.05
C ALA A 176 -10.98 -40.84 -18.83
N PRO A 177 -11.20 -41.47 -17.66
CA PRO A 177 -10.25 -41.34 -16.55
C PRO A 177 -8.87 -41.86 -17.00
N PRO A 178 -7.77 -41.24 -16.56
CA PRO A 178 -6.43 -41.69 -16.92
C PRO A 178 -6.27 -43.17 -16.53
N PRO A 179 -5.61 -44.00 -17.36
CA PRO A 179 -5.38 -45.40 -17.01
C PRO A 179 -4.58 -45.47 -15.70
N ALA A 180 -5.00 -46.36 -14.80
CA ALA A 180 -4.34 -46.56 -13.51
C ALA A 180 -2.83 -46.79 -13.72
N PRO A 181 -1.95 -46.20 -12.87
CA PRO A 181 -0.52 -46.42 -12.98
C PRO A 181 -0.22 -47.92 -12.90
N ALA A 182 0.65 -48.40 -13.80
CA ALA A 182 1.07 -49.80 -13.83
C ALA A 182 1.57 -50.26 -12.45
N PRO A 183 1.29 -51.51 -12.02
CA PRO A 183 1.77 -51.99 -10.74
C PRO A 183 3.31 -51.92 -10.71
N ALA A 184 3.84 -51.29 -9.66
CA ALA A 184 5.27 -51.19 -9.43
C ALA A 184 5.91 -52.59 -9.49
N PRO A 185 7.10 -52.75 -10.10
CA PRO A 185 7.79 -54.04 -10.08
C PRO A 185 8.06 -54.45 -8.64
N ALA A 186 7.79 -55.72 -8.33
CA ALA A 186 7.99 -56.29 -7.00
C ALA A 186 9.42 -56.01 -6.50
N PRO A 187 9.59 -55.64 -5.22
CA PRO A 187 10.92 -55.36 -4.69
C PRO A 187 11.79 -56.62 -4.79
N ALA A 188 12.97 -56.48 -5.39
CA ALA A 188 13.98 -57.51 -5.38
C ALA A 188 14.31 -57.87 -3.92
N SER A 189 14.26 -59.16 -3.59
CA SER A 189 14.54 -59.69 -2.27
C SER A 189 15.89 -59.17 -1.75
N ALA A 190 15.86 -58.41 -0.67
CA ALA A 190 17.06 -57.98 0.04
C ALA A 190 17.79 -59.20 0.65
N PRO A 191 19.12 -59.32 0.49
CA PRO A 191 19.90 -60.32 1.23
C PRO A 191 19.96 -59.95 2.73
N ALA A 192 19.93 -60.99 3.56
CA ALA A 192 19.74 -60.94 5.00
C ALA A 192 20.74 -60.08 5.79
N THR A 193 20.22 -59.43 6.83
CA THR A 193 20.94 -58.67 7.86
C THR A 193 22.07 -59.48 8.51
N ALA A 194 23.30 -58.96 8.45
CA ALA A 194 24.41 -59.40 9.29
C ALA A 194 24.46 -58.57 10.59
N PRO A 195 24.74 -59.17 11.76
CA PRO A 195 24.73 -58.47 13.05
C PRO A 195 25.93 -57.52 13.24
N SER A 196 25.65 -56.39 13.87
CA SER A 196 26.59 -55.30 14.18
C SER A 196 27.69 -55.71 15.16
N PRO A 197 28.98 -55.40 14.93
CA PRO A 197 30.06 -55.67 15.89
C PRO A 197 30.10 -54.63 17.03
N ALA A 198 30.37 -55.13 18.24
CA ALA A 198 30.44 -54.40 19.50
C ALA A 198 31.60 -53.37 19.57
N PRO A 199 31.50 -52.32 20.41
CA PRO A 199 32.48 -51.24 20.48
C PRO A 199 33.80 -51.67 21.16
N ALA A 200 34.92 -51.22 20.61
CA ALA A 200 36.27 -51.44 21.16
C ALA A 200 36.54 -50.56 22.40
N PRO A 201 37.30 -51.05 23.40
CA PRO A 201 37.60 -50.30 24.61
C PRO A 201 38.73 -49.27 24.42
N ALA A 202 38.66 -48.23 25.25
CA ALA A 202 39.62 -47.12 25.35
C ALA A 202 41.04 -47.59 25.72
N GLY A 203 42.03 -47.03 25.03
CA GLY A 203 43.45 -47.11 25.36
C GLY A 203 44.04 -45.70 25.38
N ASN A 204 44.50 -45.29 26.55
CA ASN A 204 45.31 -44.10 26.82
C ASN A 204 46.77 -44.34 26.41
N GLU A 205 47.55 -43.25 26.41
CA GLU A 205 49.01 -43.15 26.64
C GLU A 205 49.90 -42.62 25.51
N SER A 206 50.47 -41.45 25.83
CA SER A 206 51.76 -40.81 25.48
C SER A 206 51.96 -40.15 24.13
#